data_AF-A0AAV0ZQU1-F1
#
_entry.id   AF-A0AAV0ZQU1-F1
#
_cell.length_a   1.000
_cell.length_b   1.000
_cell.length_c   1.000
_cell.angle_alpha   90.00
_cell.angle_beta   90.00
_cell.angle_gamma   90.00
#
_symmetry.space_group_name_H-M   'P 1'
#
loop_
_entity.id
_entity.type
_entity.pdbx_description
1 polymer ?
#
loop_
_entity_poly.entity_id
_entity_poly.type
_entity_poly.pdbx_seq_one_letter_code
_entity_poly.pdbx_strand_id
1 'polypeptide(L)'
;MVSLTGALRSKVDSNGVNIMVALYENNIVTDCPRGENKGYVLSNDYVVRKLEKLSTEKDISDKKTITASVSFTLWGGFNSSKCGVAVFVQSPSHQIFGSQSFQLLNNI
;
A
#
# COMPACT_ATOMS: atom_id res chain seq x y z
N MET A 1 14.75 0.29 -4.10
CA MET A 1 14.34 1.33 -3.13
C MET A 1 13.32 2.22 -3.82
N VAL A 2 12.13 2.37 -3.26
CA VAL A 2 11.09 3.27 -3.80
C VAL A 2 11.02 4.48 -2.88
N SER A 3 11.23 5.69 -3.42
CA SER A 3 11.12 6.94 -2.66
C SER A 3 9.81 7.62 -3.01
N LEU A 4 9.04 8.04 -2.00
CA LEU A 4 7.76 8.71 -2.20
C LEU A 4 7.76 10.07 -1.48
N THR A 5 7.34 11.10 -2.20
CA THR A 5 7.16 12.45 -1.67
C THR A 5 5.72 12.88 -1.87
N GLY A 6 5.07 13.34 -0.80
CA GLY A 6 3.68 13.78 -0.83
C GLY A 6 3.45 14.95 0.12
N ALA A 7 2.52 15.83 -0.25
CA ALA A 7 2.06 16.90 0.61
C ALA A 7 0.77 16.44 1.31
N LEU A 8 0.74 16.56 2.64
CA LEU A 8 -0.45 16.24 3.43
C LEU A 8 -1.16 17.55 3.81
N ARG A 9 -2.39 17.73 3.33
CA ARG A 9 -3.27 18.83 3.72
C ARG A 9 -4.44 18.26 4.49
N SER A 10 -4.31 18.16 5.81
CA SER A 10 -5.40 17.71 6.67
C SER A 10 -5.28 18.33 8.05
N LYS A 11 -6.41 18.77 8.61
CA LYS A 11 -6.50 19.20 10.00
C LYS A 11 -6.52 17.93 10.86
N VAL A 12 -5.34 17.47 11.23
CA VAL A 12 -5.18 16.26 12.04
C VAL A 12 -5.40 16.64 13.50
N ASP A 13 -6.39 16.02 14.16
CA ASP A 13 -6.60 16.14 15.60
C ASP A 13 -5.35 15.68 16.37
N SER A 14 -5.23 16.07 17.65
CA SER A 14 -4.05 15.84 18.50
C SER A 14 -3.58 14.38 18.64
N ASN A 15 -4.39 13.42 18.19
CA ASN A 15 -4.07 11.99 18.20
C ASN A 15 -3.10 11.56 17.08
N GLY A 16 -2.83 12.43 16.10
CA GLY A 16 -1.92 12.14 14.99
C GLY A 16 -2.49 11.15 13.96
N VAL A 17 -1.72 10.88 12.91
CA VAL A 17 -2.07 9.94 11.83
C VAL A 17 -0.88 9.07 11.45
N ASN A 18 -1.18 7.86 10.97
CA ASN A 18 -0.20 6.94 10.42
C ASN A 18 -0.17 7.06 8.90
N ILE A 19 1.03 7.11 8.34
CA ILE A 19 1.24 6.91 6.92
C ILE A 19 1.48 5.42 6.71
N MET A 20 0.58 4.78 5.97
CA MET A 20 0.60 3.36 5.70
C MET A 20 0.95 3.12 4.23
N VAL A 21 1.61 2.00 3.96
CA VAL A 21 1.99 1.58 2.61
C VAL A 21 1.64 0.12 2.40
N ALA A 22 0.85 -0.16 1.38
CA ALA A 22 0.51 -1.50 0.93
C ALA A 22 1.18 -1.79 -0.42
N LEU A 23 1.99 -2.84 -0.48
CA LEU A 23 2.45 -3.44 -1.73
C LEU A 23 1.42 -4.49 -2.14
N TYR A 24 0.80 -4.31 -3.29
CA TYR A 24 -0.21 -5.20 -3.83
C TYR A 24 0.22 -5.80 -5.16
N GLU A 25 -0.37 -6.94 -5.50
CA GLU A 25 -0.16 -7.66 -6.75
C GLU A 25 -1.51 -7.90 -7.44
N ASN A 26 -1.54 -7.69 -8.75
CA ASN A 26 -2.68 -7.84 -9.63
C ASN A 26 -2.56 -9.10 -10.47
N ASN A 27 -3.66 -9.52 -11.10
CA ASN A 27 -3.74 -10.64 -12.02
C ASN A 27 -3.16 -11.93 -11.42
N ILE A 28 -3.48 -12.19 -10.14
CA ILE A 28 -3.20 -13.47 -9.51
C ILE A 28 -4.28 -14.45 -9.94
N VAL A 29 -3.88 -15.40 -10.78
CA VAL A 29 -4.73 -16.48 -11.26
C VAL A 29 -4.45 -17.73 -10.42
N THR A 30 -5.49 -18.30 -9.82
CA THR A 30 -5.39 -19.50 -9.00
C THR A 30 -6.37 -20.55 -9.49
N ASP A 31 -5.83 -21.68 -9.94
CA ASP A 31 -6.64 -22.87 -10.21
C ASP A 31 -7.03 -23.52 -8.89
N CYS A 32 -8.32 -23.80 -8.71
CA CYS A 32 -8.83 -24.44 -7.50
C CYS A 32 -9.12 -25.93 -7.79
N PRO A 33 -8.19 -26.87 -7.50
CA PRO A 33 -8.40 -28.29 -7.79
C PRO A 33 -9.32 -29.00 -6.78
N ARG A 34 -9.60 -28.38 -5.63
CA ARG A 34 -10.36 -28.93 -4.50
C ARG A 34 -11.07 -27.81 -3.72
N GLY A 35 -12.01 -28.18 -2.85
CA GLY A 35 -12.78 -27.26 -2.00
C GLY A 35 -14.07 -26.77 -2.66
N GLU A 36 -14.71 -25.77 -2.06
CA GLU A 36 -15.99 -25.20 -2.52
C GLU A 36 -15.90 -24.59 -3.92
N ASN A 37 -14.74 -24.00 -4.26
CA ASN A 37 -14.47 -23.43 -5.58
C ASN A 37 -13.81 -24.44 -6.53
N LYS A 38 -13.93 -25.75 -6.28
CA LYS A 38 -13.30 -26.77 -7.12
C LYS A 38 -13.74 -26.64 -8.58
N GLY A 39 -12.77 -26.68 -9.49
CA GLY A 39 -13.00 -26.62 -10.93
C GLY A 39 -13.12 -25.20 -11.48
N TYR A 40 -13.08 -24.17 -10.61
CA TYR A 40 -13.02 -22.78 -11.00
C TYR A 40 -11.58 -22.26 -11.05
N VAL A 41 -11.41 -21.21 -11.85
CA VAL A 41 -10.20 -20.39 -11.92
C VAL A 41 -10.54 -19.05 -11.29
N LEU A 42 -9.84 -18.69 -10.22
CA LEU A 42 -10.04 -17.42 -9.53
C LEU A 42 -9.02 -16.40 -10.00
N SER A 43 -9.48 -15.22 -10.42
CA SER A 43 -8.64 -14.07 -10.74
C SER A 43 -8.78 -13.02 -9.66
N ASN A 44 -7.67 -12.60 -9.07
CA ASN A 44 -7.64 -11.61 -7.99
C ASN A 44 -6.74 -10.44 -8.35
N ASP A 45 -7.27 -9.24 -8.14
CA ASP A 45 -6.54 -7.97 -8.22
C ASP A 45 -6.42 -7.33 -6.84
N TYR A 46 -5.45 -6.43 -6.70
CA TYR A 46 -5.14 -5.70 -5.47
C TYR A 46 -4.88 -6.59 -4.26
N VAL A 47 -4.29 -7.77 -4.47
CA VAL A 47 -3.94 -8.69 -3.39
C VAL A 47 -2.79 -8.08 -2.61
N VAL A 48 -3.05 -7.67 -1.36
CA VAL A 48 -2.02 -7.08 -0.49
C VAL A 48 -1.01 -8.15 -0.10
N ARG A 49 0.25 -7.97 -0.50
CA ARG A 49 1.37 -8.88 -0.24
C ARG A 49 2.21 -8.43 0.95
N LYS A 50 2.29 -7.11 1.17
CA LYS A 50 2.93 -6.48 2.33
C LYS A 50 2.16 -5.22 2.74
N LEU A 51 2.08 -4.96 4.04
CA LEU A 51 1.51 -3.75 4.62
C LEU A 51 2.46 -3.27 5.71
N GLU A 52 2.95 -2.04 5.59
CA GLU A 52 3.92 -1.45 6.53
C GLU A 52 3.47 -0.05 6.94
N LYS A 53 3.81 0.34 8.16
CA LYS A 53 3.66 1.72 8.63
C LYS A 53 4.95 2.48 8.37
N LEU A 54 4.91 3.53 7.55
CA LEU A 54 6.06 4.39 7.27
C LEU A 54 6.42 5.29 8.45
N SER A 55 5.44 6.03 8.96
CA SER A 55 5.63 6.95 10.07
C SER A 55 4.30 7.24 10.77
N THR A 56 4.42 7.82 11.96
CA THR A 56 3.29 8.42 12.67
C THR A 56 3.58 9.90 12.77
N GLU A 57 2.70 10.72 12.20
CA GLU A 57 2.83 12.17 12.18
C GLU A 57 1.84 12.80 13.17
N LYS A 58 2.35 13.67 14.02
CA LYS A 58 1.59 14.50 14.95
C LYS A 58 1.78 15.98 14.57
N ASP A 59 0.81 16.82 14.88
CA ASP A 59 0.87 18.27 14.70
C ASP A 59 1.26 18.70 13.27
N ILE A 60 0.48 18.25 12.30
CA ILE A 60 0.74 18.50 10.87
C ILE A 60 0.22 19.89 10.52
N SER A 61 1.13 20.84 10.29
CA SER A 61 0.75 22.12 9.70
C SER A 61 0.39 21.93 8.22
N ASP A 62 -0.50 22.79 7.69
CA ASP A 62 -1.13 22.69 6.35
C ASP A 62 -0.15 22.63 5.15
N LYS A 63 1.17 22.69 5.38
CA LYS A 63 2.21 22.69 4.35
C LYS A 63 3.40 21.76 4.63
N LYS A 64 3.28 20.81 5.56
CA LYS A 64 4.39 19.88 5.85
C LYS A 64 4.57 18.90 4.68
N THR A 65 5.75 18.89 4.08
CA THR A 65 6.18 17.83 3.16
C THR A 65 6.79 16.71 4.00
N ILE A 66 6.32 15.48 3.82
CA ILE A 66 6.83 14.31 4.53
C ILE A 66 7.58 13.44 3.52
N THR A 67 8.83 13.17 3.83
CA THR A 67 9.69 12.28 3.04
C THR A 67 9.97 11.04 3.89
N ALA A 68 9.56 9.88 3.39
CA ALA A 68 9.78 8.60 4.06
C ALA A 68 10.12 7.53 3.03
N SER A 69 10.87 6.52 3.47
CA SER A 69 11.28 5.40 2.63
C SER A 69 10.93 4.09 3.33
N VAL A 70 10.43 3.13 2.57
CA VAL A 70 10.18 1.77 3.04
C VAL A 70 10.93 0.80 2.14
N SER A 71 11.46 -0.25 2.76
CA SER A 71 12.06 -1.38 2.05
C SER A 71 11.27 -2.63 2.37
N PHE A 72 10.90 -3.38 1.33
CA PHE A 72 10.18 -4.64 1.46
C PHE A 72 11.10 -5.79 1.08
N THR A 73 11.11 -6.84 1.89
CA THR A 73 11.62 -8.15 1.45
C THR A 73 10.59 -8.77 0.52
N LEU A 74 10.97 -8.93 -0.75
CA LEU A 74 10.08 -9.44 -1.80
C LEU A 74 9.93 -10.97 -1.70
N TRP A 75 8.82 -11.49 -2.23
CA TRP A 75 8.56 -12.93 -2.28
C TRP A 75 9.18 -13.57 -3.53
N GLY A 76 9.36 -14.90 -3.50
CA GLY A 76 9.80 -15.65 -4.66
C GLY A 76 8.80 -15.55 -5.82
N GLY A 77 9.28 -15.28 -7.03
CA GLY A 77 8.41 -15.06 -8.20
C GLY A 77 7.77 -13.67 -8.27
N PHE A 78 8.29 -12.69 -7.51
CA PHE A 78 7.88 -11.29 -7.61
C PHE A 78 7.92 -10.80 -9.06
N ASN A 79 6.84 -10.16 -9.49
CA ASN A 79 6.72 -9.56 -10.81
C ASN A 79 6.26 -8.10 -10.69
N SER A 80 7.19 -7.16 -10.86
CA SER A 80 6.94 -5.72 -10.74
C SER A 80 5.84 -5.23 -11.69
N SER A 81 5.73 -5.79 -12.90
CA SER A 81 4.71 -5.41 -13.89
C SER A 81 3.27 -5.67 -13.43
N LYS A 82 3.11 -6.59 -12.47
CA LYS A 82 1.83 -6.91 -11.83
C LYS A 82 1.64 -6.21 -10.50
N CYS A 83 2.65 -5.51 -9.99
CA CYS A 83 2.65 -4.98 -8.65
C CYS A 83 2.47 -3.46 -8.64
N GLY A 84 1.80 -2.99 -7.60
CA GLY A 84 1.67 -1.57 -7.30
C GLY A 84 1.79 -1.30 -5.82
N VAL A 85 1.95 -0.03 -5.49
CA VAL A 85 2.03 0.47 -4.12
C VAL A 85 0.87 1.43 -3.88
N ALA A 86 0.12 1.22 -2.81
CA ALA A 86 -0.87 2.16 -2.31
C ALA A 86 -0.35 2.78 -1.02
N VAL A 87 -0.37 4.11 -0.95
CA VAL A 87 -0.04 4.87 0.25
C VAL A 87 -1.29 5.56 0.73
N PHE A 88 -1.55 5.46 2.03
CA PHE A 88 -2.76 6.05 2.60
C PHE A 88 -2.50 6.57 4.01
N VAL A 89 -3.28 7.57 4.39
CA VAL A 89 -3.20 8.22 5.70
C VAL A 89 -4.34 7.69 6.55
N GLN A 90 -4.00 7.10 7.69
CA GLN A 90 -4.91 6.38 8.56
C GLN A 90 -4.89 6.94 9.97
N SER A 91 -6.06 7.16 10.59
CA SER A 91 -6.17 7.49 12.01
C SER A 91 -5.86 6.27 12.90
N PRO A 92 -5.64 6.46 14.21
CA PRO A 92 -5.63 5.35 15.18
C PRO A 92 -6.94 4.55 15.23
N SER A 93 -8.07 5.14 14.84
CA SER A 93 -9.39 4.47 14.69
C SER A 93 -9.58 3.79 13.33
N HIS A 94 -8.51 3.66 12.54
CA HIS A 94 -8.50 3.05 11.21
C HIS A 94 -9.26 3.80 10.11
N GLN A 95 -9.73 5.02 10.36
CA GLN A 95 -10.31 5.88 9.34
C GLN A 95 -9.24 6.29 8.33
N ILE A 96 -9.53 6.14 7.03
CA ILE A 96 -8.65 6.58 5.96
C ILE A 96 -9.04 8.00 5.54
N PHE A 97 -8.10 8.94 5.61
CA PHE A 97 -8.33 10.35 5.24
C PHE A 97 -8.00 10.63 3.77
N GLY A 98 -7.14 9.83 3.17
CA GLY A 98 -6.70 10.00 1.80
C GLY A 98 -5.78 8.87 1.39
N SER A 99 -5.71 8.62 0.09
CA SER A 99 -4.85 7.60 -0.48
C SER A 99 -4.35 8.00 -1.86
N GLN A 100 -3.26 7.38 -2.27
CA GLN A 100 -2.69 7.48 -3.59
C GLN A 100 -2.07 6.13 -3.94
N SER A 101 -2.29 5.66 -5.16
CA SER A 101 -1.66 4.44 -5.66
C SER A 101 -0.76 4.71 -6.86
N PHE A 102 0.23 3.85 -7.02
CA PHE A 102 1.24 3.91 -8.06
C PHE A 102 1.51 2.49 -8.55
N GLN A 103 1.62 2.30 -9.86
CA GLN A 103 2.14 1.03 -10.41
C GLN A 103 3.67 1.03 -10.27
N LEU A 104 4.25 -0.13 -9.97
CA LEU A 104 5.70 -0.29 -10.06
C LEU A 104 6.08 -0.32 -11.54
N LEU A 105 6.93 0.62 -11.96
CA LEU A 105 7.47 0.60 -13.32
C LEU A 105 8.32 -0.66 -13.51
N ASN A 106 8.35 -1.19 -14.74
CA ASN A 106 9.06 -2.42 -15.12
C ASN A 106 10.60 -2.38 -14.95
N ASN A 107 11.16 -1.36 -14.31
CA ASN A 107 12.59 -1.13 -14.19
C ASN A 107 13.07 -1.34 -12.75
N ILE A 108 12.85 -2.53 -12.19
CA ILE A 108 13.52 -2.99 -10.95
C ILE A 108 14.54 -4.05 -11.33
#